data_AF-A0A7V3IXM5-F1
#
_entry.id   AF-A0A7V3IXM5-F1
#
_cell.length_a   1.000
_cell.length_b   1.000
_cell.length_c   1.000
_cell.angle_alpha   90.00
_cell.angle_beta   90.00
_cell.angle_gamma   90.00
#
_symmetry.space_group_name_H-M   'P 1'
#
loop_
_entity.id
_entity.type
_entity.pdbx_description
1 polymer ?
#
loop_
_entity_poly.entity_id
_entity_poly.type
_entity_poly.pdbx_seq_one_letter_code
_entity_poly.pdbx_strand_id
1 'polypeptide(L)'
;MRGAGGAGKPWLTRRRFLAAGAGAMAAGVTAGRASARPSGPPSSTEEEALAVLGKTTLRSPGSRPFPDLAPGTHAVPQIEHVVLCMMENHSYDNILGMLGRAPGQTPRGDGYTIVDHTPTPFNPYGTPTFTNPYANGNIQLAYHMPTTCQNDVTVTQEWQQAHIQYDNGTNQGFVISQSGPSAMGYWTGQDLPFIYALANTFPIGDRYFASLLGQTFPNRRYLIAGTSAGMTDDFEDSLNTLPQWGTLVMPAPRGTIFDRFSQFNLTWRDYATAYPLGATALLYPLNDVQAELRMTKIGQFFADAAAGTLPNLSMIDENFSTQSQENPQNIVVGETFLRTVVQAIGASPNWDKTVLVIQYDEWGGWADHVPPPVALAPDGIPPVVELGESQYDGFHRYGFRVPMILVSPYAKQNYVSHLVYDHTSVLAMIERIWNLPSLGLRDANANDLMDFIDQDAMRSGKPTFSPATVADLPPSGENATSLACSSQKPVPLPPAGSVVSAKAAASAPR
;
A
#
# COMPACT_ATOMS: atom_id res chain seq x y z
N MET A 1 46.05 35.47 22.85
CA MET A 1 45.48 34.23 23.42
C MET A 1 44.24 33.88 22.61
N ARG A 2 44.20 32.63 22.09
CA ARG A 2 43.08 31.80 21.55
C ARG A 2 41.95 32.52 20.76
N GLY A 3 41.55 32.17 19.54
CA GLY A 3 41.74 30.96 18.72
C GLY A 3 40.37 30.44 18.26
N ALA A 4 40.11 30.38 16.95
CA ALA A 4 39.20 29.44 16.28
C ALA A 4 39.30 29.62 14.76
N GLY A 5 39.89 28.66 14.07
CA GLY A 5 39.89 28.54 12.61
C GLY A 5 39.21 27.22 12.23
N GLY A 6 38.28 27.29 11.29
CA GLY A 6 37.63 26.13 10.69
C GLY A 6 38.51 25.47 9.62
N ALA A 7 38.41 24.15 9.51
CA ALA A 7 38.87 23.38 8.37
C ALA A 7 38.01 22.12 8.24
N GLY A 8 37.43 21.92 7.06
CA GLY A 8 36.60 20.77 6.71
C GLY A 8 37.38 19.46 6.73
N LYS A 9 36.65 18.34 6.90
CA LYS A 9 37.20 16.98 6.79
C LYS A 9 36.78 16.32 5.47
N PRO A 10 37.62 15.43 4.90
CA PRO A 10 37.58 15.05 3.50
C PRO A 10 36.86 13.71 3.25
N TRP A 11 36.38 13.58 2.02
CA TRP A 11 35.82 12.39 1.38
C TRP A 11 36.88 11.27 1.28
N LEU A 12 36.54 10.06 1.75
CA LEU A 12 37.40 8.87 1.62
C LEU A 12 37.08 8.13 0.32
N THR A 13 38.10 7.93 -0.53
CA THR A 13 38.00 7.28 -1.84
C THR A 13 38.41 5.80 -1.82
N ARG A 14 37.51 4.97 -2.36
CA ARG A 14 37.55 3.64 -3.05
C ARG A 14 38.78 2.70 -3.14
N ARG A 15 39.91 2.87 -2.45
CA ARG A 15 41.00 1.85 -2.50
C ARG A 15 41.68 1.62 -1.15
N ARG A 16 41.05 0.78 -0.31
CA ARG A 16 41.69 -0.10 0.71
C ARG A 16 40.60 -0.87 1.46
N PHE A 17 40.10 -1.95 0.85
CA PHE A 17 39.30 -2.96 1.54
C PHE A 17 39.65 -4.37 1.03
N LEU A 18 40.92 -4.58 0.72
CA LEU A 18 41.50 -5.90 0.47
C LEU A 18 42.77 -5.98 1.33
N ALA A 19 42.64 -6.66 2.48
CA ALA A 19 43.67 -7.17 3.40
C ALA A 19 43.40 -6.82 4.87
N ALA A 20 42.44 -7.51 5.49
CA ALA A 20 42.34 -7.83 6.93
C ALA A 20 40.91 -8.33 7.19
N GLY A 21 40.61 -9.54 7.67
CA GLY A 21 41.43 -10.67 8.03
C GLY A 21 40.50 -11.88 8.11
N ALA A 22 41.00 -13.02 7.63
CA ALA A 22 40.40 -14.31 7.89
C ALA A 22 40.51 -14.61 9.41
N GLY A 23 39.40 -14.98 10.05
CA GLY A 23 39.38 -15.29 11.48
C GLY A 23 38.00 -15.76 11.95
N ALA A 24 37.76 -17.06 11.80
CA ALA A 24 36.79 -17.93 12.48
C ALA A 24 35.56 -17.30 13.19
N MET A 25 34.37 -17.53 12.61
CA MET A 25 33.19 -17.89 13.39
C MET A 25 32.50 -19.08 12.73
N ALA A 26 32.79 -20.27 13.26
CA ALA A 26 31.96 -21.45 13.08
C ALA A 26 30.83 -21.36 14.13
N ALA A 27 29.74 -20.69 13.77
CA ALA A 27 28.46 -20.82 14.44
C ALA A 27 27.50 -21.41 13.40
N GLY A 28 26.93 -22.57 13.72
CA GLY A 28 26.18 -23.40 12.79
C GLY A 28 24.99 -22.66 12.21
N VAL A 29 25.11 -22.23 10.95
CA VAL A 29 23.96 -21.96 10.10
C VAL A 29 23.35 -23.32 9.77
N THR A 30 22.40 -23.78 10.59
CA THR A 30 21.40 -24.70 10.07
C THR A 30 20.63 -23.91 9.02
N ALA A 31 21.02 -24.07 7.76
CA ALA A 31 20.20 -23.68 6.63
C ALA A 31 18.81 -24.27 6.89
N GLY A 32 17.85 -23.40 7.25
CA GLY A 32 16.47 -23.77 7.37
C GLY A 32 16.07 -24.30 6.00
N ARG A 33 15.99 -25.63 5.87
CA ARG A 33 15.23 -26.23 4.79
C ARG A 33 13.85 -25.61 4.93
N ALA A 34 13.43 -24.81 3.95
CA ALA A 34 12.04 -24.47 3.77
C ALA A 34 11.28 -25.79 3.80
N SER A 35 10.68 -26.13 4.94
CA SER A 35 9.85 -27.31 5.06
C SER A 35 8.59 -26.95 4.29
N ALA A 36 8.58 -27.28 3.00
CA ALA A 36 7.33 -27.43 2.28
C ALA A 36 6.48 -28.38 3.13
N ARG A 37 5.41 -27.85 3.73
CA ARG A 37 4.46 -28.68 4.47
C ARG A 37 3.97 -29.75 3.49
N PRO A 38 4.02 -31.05 3.85
CA PRO A 38 3.44 -32.09 3.01
C PRO A 38 1.94 -31.83 2.86
N SER A 39 1.37 -32.20 1.72
CA SER A 39 -0.05 -32.04 1.37
C SER A 39 -0.98 -32.70 2.40
N GLY A 40 -1.31 -31.98 3.47
CA GLY A 40 -2.30 -32.34 4.47
C GLY A 40 -3.45 -31.32 4.46
N PRO A 41 -4.61 -31.66 5.05
CA PRO A 41 -5.74 -30.72 5.14
C PRO A 41 -5.32 -29.44 5.88
N PRO A 42 -5.93 -28.29 5.55
CA PRO A 42 -5.66 -27.03 6.22
C PRO A 42 -5.95 -27.11 7.73
N SER A 43 -5.26 -26.30 8.54
CA SER A 43 -5.63 -26.05 9.94
C SER A 43 -6.95 -25.27 10.01
N SER A 44 -7.58 -25.19 11.18
CA SER A 44 -8.80 -24.40 11.36
C SER A 44 -8.61 -22.92 11.01
N THR A 45 -7.44 -22.36 11.29
CA THR A 45 -7.09 -20.97 10.92
C THR A 45 -6.89 -20.80 9.41
N GLU A 46 -6.33 -21.81 8.73
CA GLU A 46 -6.20 -21.82 7.27
C GLU A 46 -7.57 -21.98 6.59
N GLU A 47 -8.47 -22.79 7.15
CA GLU A 47 -9.86 -22.94 6.67
C GLU A 47 -10.64 -21.62 6.78
N GLU A 48 -10.51 -20.92 7.92
CA GLU A 48 -11.15 -19.61 8.12
C GLU A 48 -10.62 -18.55 7.13
N ALA A 49 -9.29 -18.48 6.97
CA ALA A 49 -8.67 -17.57 6.01
C ALA A 49 -9.04 -17.90 4.55
N LEU A 50 -9.15 -19.19 4.19
CA LEU A 50 -9.64 -19.60 2.88
C LEU A 50 -11.11 -19.21 2.69
N ALA A 51 -11.95 -19.35 3.71
CA ALA A 51 -13.35 -18.93 3.65
C ALA A 51 -13.49 -17.42 3.43
N VAL A 52 -12.66 -16.59 4.10
CA VAL A 52 -12.56 -15.14 3.86
C VAL A 52 -12.22 -14.84 2.39
N LEU A 53 -11.33 -15.63 1.79
CA LEU A 53 -10.95 -15.50 0.38
C LEU A 53 -11.99 -16.09 -0.59
N GLY A 54 -13.06 -16.73 -0.11
CA GLY A 54 -14.04 -17.42 -0.94
C GLY A 54 -13.51 -18.73 -1.55
N LYS A 55 -12.56 -19.38 -0.90
CA LYS A 55 -11.86 -20.58 -1.37
C LYS A 55 -12.06 -21.76 -0.40
N THR A 56 -11.93 -22.97 -0.93
CA THR A 56 -12.03 -24.21 -0.15
C THR A 56 -10.78 -25.09 -0.27
N THR A 57 -9.85 -24.73 -1.15
CA THR A 57 -8.65 -25.50 -1.44
C THR A 57 -7.41 -24.63 -1.29
N LEU A 58 -6.45 -25.12 -0.50
CA LEU A 58 -5.16 -24.47 -0.32
C LEU A 58 -4.22 -24.83 -1.49
N ARG A 59 -3.69 -23.82 -2.17
CA ARG A 59 -2.59 -23.94 -3.13
C ARG A 59 -1.26 -23.87 -2.41
N SER A 60 -0.30 -24.67 -2.85
CA SER A 60 1.05 -24.66 -2.28
C SER A 60 1.92 -23.53 -2.85
N PRO A 61 2.91 -23.03 -2.08
CA PRO A 61 3.91 -22.10 -2.59
C PRO A 61 4.65 -22.65 -3.82
N GLY A 62 4.91 -21.79 -4.82
CA GLY A 62 5.51 -22.19 -6.08
C GLY A 62 4.55 -22.90 -7.05
N SER A 63 3.26 -23.03 -6.69
CA SER A 63 2.25 -23.45 -7.66
C SER A 63 2.04 -22.36 -8.71
N ARG A 64 1.57 -22.76 -9.89
CA ARG A 64 1.31 -21.86 -11.01
C ARG A 64 -0.19 -21.75 -11.26
N PRO A 65 -0.69 -20.58 -11.72
CA PRO A 65 -2.09 -20.43 -12.10
C PRO A 65 -2.53 -21.41 -13.19
N PHE A 66 -1.64 -21.71 -14.15
CA PHE A 66 -1.88 -22.64 -15.25
C PHE A 66 -0.81 -23.76 -15.26
N PRO A 67 -0.99 -24.83 -14.47
CA PRO A 67 0.01 -25.89 -14.31
C PRO A 67 0.29 -26.67 -15.60
N ASP A 68 -0.66 -26.72 -16.53
CA ASP A 68 -0.52 -27.44 -17.82
C ASP A 68 0.27 -26.65 -18.87
N LEU A 69 0.47 -25.34 -18.67
CA LEU A 69 1.32 -24.52 -19.54
C LEU A 69 2.78 -24.59 -19.07
N ALA A 70 3.73 -24.07 -19.85
CA ALA A 70 5.11 -23.91 -19.39
C ALA A 70 5.22 -22.70 -18.44
N PRO A 71 6.12 -22.70 -17.43
CA PRO A 71 6.36 -21.52 -16.60
C PRO A 71 6.85 -20.35 -17.45
N GLY A 72 6.39 -19.13 -17.18
CA GLY A 72 6.73 -17.94 -17.98
C GLY A 72 5.92 -17.77 -19.27
N THR A 73 4.95 -18.66 -19.55
CA THR A 73 4.02 -18.47 -20.67
C THR A 73 3.14 -17.24 -20.44
N HIS A 74 3.12 -16.31 -21.41
CA HIS A 74 2.20 -15.16 -21.41
C HIS A 74 0.76 -15.64 -21.64
N ALA A 75 0.07 -15.97 -20.54
CA ALA A 75 -1.25 -16.58 -20.54
C ALA A 75 -2.39 -15.57 -20.73
N VAL A 76 -2.12 -14.26 -20.52
CA VAL A 76 -3.06 -13.16 -20.79
C VAL A 76 -2.42 -12.18 -21.79
N PRO A 77 -2.34 -12.54 -23.09
CA PRO A 77 -1.58 -11.79 -24.08
C PRO A 77 -2.10 -10.37 -24.35
N GLN A 78 -3.32 -10.05 -23.90
CA GLN A 78 -3.91 -8.71 -24.03
C GLN A 78 -3.32 -7.69 -23.06
N ILE A 79 -2.64 -8.14 -21.99
CA ILE A 79 -1.96 -7.27 -21.04
C ILE A 79 -0.46 -7.46 -21.23
N GLU A 80 0.20 -6.45 -21.79
CA GLU A 80 1.66 -6.47 -22.00
C GLU A 80 2.43 -5.73 -20.89
N HIS A 81 1.78 -4.73 -20.26
CA HIS A 81 2.38 -3.86 -19.26
C HIS A 81 1.53 -3.81 -17.98
N VAL A 82 2.16 -4.11 -16.85
CA VAL A 82 1.63 -3.85 -15.50
C VAL A 82 2.45 -2.72 -14.89
N VAL A 83 1.78 -1.65 -14.48
CA VAL A 83 2.37 -0.48 -13.83
C VAL A 83 1.84 -0.43 -12.41
N LEU A 84 2.74 -0.39 -11.43
CA LEU A 84 2.41 -0.36 -10.01
C LEU A 84 2.81 0.99 -9.45
N CYS A 85 1.86 1.71 -8.85
CA CYS A 85 2.09 2.95 -8.15
C CYS A 85 1.56 2.80 -6.71
N MET A 86 2.47 2.72 -5.75
CA MET A 86 2.14 2.52 -4.33
C MET A 86 2.51 3.77 -3.54
N MET A 87 1.49 4.46 -3.00
CA MET A 87 1.61 5.67 -2.20
C MET A 87 1.74 5.36 -0.70
N GLU A 88 1.95 6.38 0.14
CA GLU A 88 2.06 6.28 1.62
C GLU A 88 1.22 7.35 2.33
N ASN A 89 0.95 7.25 3.62
CA ASN A 89 0.22 6.11 4.14
C ASN A 89 -1.18 6.64 4.46
N HIS A 90 -2.23 5.94 4.04
CA HIS A 90 -3.59 6.39 4.31
C HIS A 90 -4.58 5.23 4.28
N SER A 91 -5.51 5.22 5.25
CA SER A 91 -6.60 4.26 5.25
C SER A 91 -7.60 4.49 4.11
N TYR A 92 -8.36 3.47 3.76
CA TYR A 92 -9.46 3.60 2.80
C TYR A 92 -10.44 4.67 3.23
N ASP A 93 -10.86 4.69 4.50
CA ASP A 93 -11.81 5.68 4.99
C ASP A 93 -11.26 7.11 5.04
N ASN A 94 -9.95 7.27 5.26
CA ASN A 94 -9.30 8.58 5.29
C ASN A 94 -9.33 9.27 3.91
N ILE A 95 -9.17 8.51 2.81
CA ILE A 95 -9.17 9.05 1.45
C ILE A 95 -10.53 8.88 0.76
N LEU A 96 -11.09 7.67 0.77
CA LEU A 96 -12.30 7.28 0.02
C LEU A 96 -13.53 7.06 0.89
N GLY A 97 -13.43 7.24 2.21
CA GLY A 97 -14.55 7.04 3.14
C GLY A 97 -15.76 7.90 2.84
N MET A 98 -15.57 9.06 2.19
CA MET A 98 -16.64 9.98 1.77
C MET A 98 -17.03 9.84 0.29
N LEU A 99 -16.55 8.83 -0.43
CA LEU A 99 -16.84 8.62 -1.85
C LEU A 99 -18.35 8.48 -2.10
N GLY A 100 -18.93 9.42 -2.85
CA GLY A 100 -20.36 9.43 -3.19
C GLY A 100 -21.28 9.80 -2.01
N ARG A 101 -20.75 10.39 -0.93
CA ARG A 101 -21.52 10.69 0.29
C ARG A 101 -21.87 12.17 0.48
N ALA A 102 -21.47 13.04 -0.45
CA ALA A 102 -21.93 14.43 -0.41
C ALA A 102 -23.44 14.53 -0.75
N PRO A 103 -24.14 15.58 -0.32
CA PRO A 103 -25.56 15.75 -0.60
C PRO A 103 -25.89 15.60 -2.09
N GLY A 104 -26.86 14.72 -2.40
CA GLY A 104 -27.29 14.43 -3.77
C GLY A 104 -26.44 13.41 -4.53
N GLN A 105 -25.38 12.86 -3.92
CA GLN A 105 -24.60 11.76 -4.48
C GLN A 105 -25.13 10.40 -4.02
N THR A 106 -24.76 9.35 -4.75
CA THR A 106 -25.04 7.95 -4.37
C THR A 106 -23.77 7.35 -3.77
N PRO A 107 -23.83 6.78 -2.55
CA PRO A 107 -22.67 6.14 -1.93
C PRO A 107 -22.05 5.09 -2.85
N ARG A 108 -20.72 5.11 -2.96
CA ARG A 108 -19.95 4.12 -3.72
C ARG A 108 -18.91 3.48 -2.80
N GLY A 109 -18.87 2.15 -2.83
CA GLY A 109 -18.04 1.34 -1.95
C GLY A 109 -18.36 1.48 -0.46
N ASP A 110 -17.71 0.66 0.33
CA ASP A 110 -17.91 0.58 1.78
C ASP A 110 -17.11 1.62 2.57
N GLY A 111 -17.38 2.91 2.33
CA GLY A 111 -16.96 4.02 3.20
C GLY A 111 -17.99 4.35 4.29
N TYR A 112 -17.87 5.51 4.93
CA TYR A 112 -18.69 5.91 6.08
C TYR A 112 -20.21 5.86 5.89
N THR A 113 -20.93 5.29 6.85
CA THR A 113 -22.38 5.56 6.96
C THR A 113 -22.59 6.93 7.60
N ILE A 114 -23.46 7.77 7.01
CA ILE A 114 -23.77 9.13 7.49
C ILE A 114 -25.08 9.09 8.29
N VAL A 115 -25.05 9.51 9.56
CA VAL A 115 -26.22 9.47 10.47
C VAL A 115 -26.99 10.78 10.56
N ASP A 116 -26.31 11.89 10.36
CA ASP A 116 -26.92 13.22 10.36
C ASP A 116 -26.39 14.00 9.16
N HIS A 117 -27.28 14.37 8.25
CA HIS A 117 -26.94 15.16 7.07
C HIS A 117 -26.90 16.67 7.36
N THR A 118 -27.15 17.09 8.60
CA THR A 118 -26.99 18.48 9.03
C THR A 118 -25.49 18.84 8.97
N PRO A 119 -25.08 19.80 8.12
CA PRO A 119 -23.70 20.21 8.06
C PRO A 119 -23.23 20.83 9.37
N THR A 120 -22.05 20.43 9.83
CA THR A 120 -21.34 21.11 10.93
C THR A 120 -20.03 21.71 10.40
N PRO A 121 -19.39 22.63 11.14
CA PRO A 121 -18.10 23.17 10.74
C PRO A 121 -16.99 22.13 10.56
N PHE A 122 -17.09 20.97 11.22
CA PHE A 122 -16.12 19.87 11.15
C PHE A 122 -16.62 18.67 10.32
N ASN A 123 -17.88 18.68 9.89
CA ASN A 123 -18.50 17.67 9.04
C ASN A 123 -19.46 18.37 8.05
N PRO A 124 -18.94 19.05 7.01
CA PRO A 124 -19.74 19.85 6.09
C PRO A 124 -20.68 19.03 5.18
N TYR A 125 -20.47 17.71 5.10
CA TYR A 125 -21.26 16.79 4.27
C TYR A 125 -22.11 15.81 5.09
N GLY A 126 -22.29 16.10 6.38
CA GLY A 126 -22.94 15.23 7.34
C GLY A 126 -21.94 14.42 8.16
N THR A 127 -22.41 13.93 9.30
CA THR A 127 -21.58 13.29 10.33
C THR A 127 -21.49 11.78 10.11
N PRO A 128 -20.27 11.22 9.95
CA PRO A 128 -20.07 9.78 9.95
C PRO A 128 -20.49 9.11 11.26
N THR A 129 -20.97 7.88 11.14
CA THR A 129 -21.27 6.96 12.25
C THR A 129 -20.05 6.48 13.00
N PHE A 130 -18.90 6.41 12.33
CA PHE A 130 -17.70 5.85 12.91
C PHE A 130 -17.10 6.80 13.95
N THR A 131 -16.83 6.26 15.12
CA THR A 131 -16.33 7.01 16.27
C THR A 131 -15.31 6.18 17.03
N ASN A 132 -14.54 6.84 17.89
CA ASN A 132 -13.55 6.18 18.73
C ASN A 132 -13.53 6.79 20.13
N PRO A 133 -13.42 5.98 21.19
CA PRO A 133 -13.38 6.47 22.55
C PRO A 133 -12.02 7.06 22.92
N TYR A 134 -12.04 8.03 23.83
CA TYR A 134 -10.90 8.39 24.66
C TYR A 134 -10.85 7.49 25.89
N ALA A 135 -9.68 7.40 26.54
CA ALA A 135 -9.52 6.69 27.82
C ALA A 135 -10.44 7.22 28.94
N ASN A 136 -10.91 8.46 28.85
CA ASN A 136 -11.86 9.07 29.80
C ASN A 136 -13.34 8.83 29.44
N GLY A 137 -13.63 8.09 28.37
CA GLY A 137 -14.98 7.77 27.90
C GLY A 137 -15.63 8.82 27.00
N ASN A 138 -15.01 9.97 26.76
CA ASN A 138 -15.46 10.86 25.68
C ASN A 138 -15.30 10.17 24.33
N ILE A 139 -16.01 10.67 23.31
CA ILE A 139 -16.02 10.08 21.97
C ILE A 139 -15.50 11.10 20.97
N GLN A 140 -14.50 10.71 20.18
CA GLN A 140 -14.07 11.40 18.98
C GLN A 140 -14.92 10.93 17.81
N LEU A 141 -15.59 11.86 17.14
CA LEU A 141 -16.25 11.60 15.86
C LEU A 141 -15.21 11.63 14.73
N ALA A 142 -15.42 10.87 13.66
CA ALA A 142 -14.72 11.16 12.41
C ALA A 142 -15.02 12.60 11.95
N TYR A 143 -14.01 13.29 11.44
CA TYR A 143 -14.12 14.70 11.07
C TYR A 143 -13.41 15.01 9.76
N HIS A 144 -13.95 15.99 9.02
CA HIS A 144 -13.30 16.52 7.83
C HIS A 144 -12.04 17.29 8.21
N MET A 145 -10.93 16.93 7.57
CA MET A 145 -9.66 17.61 7.75
C MET A 145 -9.76 19.07 7.30
N PRO A 146 -9.36 20.03 8.15
CA PRO A 146 -9.56 21.46 7.85
C PRO A 146 -8.63 22.00 6.74
N THR A 147 -7.57 21.25 6.40
CA THR A 147 -6.63 21.59 5.33
C THR A 147 -6.10 20.33 4.66
N THR A 148 -5.46 20.47 3.50
CA THR A 148 -4.73 19.39 2.81
C THR A 148 -3.34 19.13 3.41
N CYS A 149 -2.91 19.92 4.40
CA CYS A 149 -1.60 19.81 5.04
C CYS A 149 -1.66 19.04 6.35
N GLN A 150 -0.56 18.36 6.67
CA GLN A 150 -0.46 17.44 7.81
C GLN A 150 0.58 17.88 8.86
N ASN A 151 0.88 19.19 8.93
CA ASN A 151 2.01 19.75 9.68
C ASN A 151 2.00 19.56 11.22
N ASP A 152 0.90 19.08 11.82
CA ASP A 152 0.76 18.73 13.26
C ASP A 152 -0.06 17.43 13.45
N VAL A 153 -0.04 16.54 12.46
CA VAL A 153 -0.66 15.22 12.60
C VAL A 153 0.31 14.31 13.36
N THR A 154 -0.20 13.63 14.39
CA THR A 154 0.49 12.53 15.06
C THR A 154 -0.31 11.28 14.80
N VAL A 155 0.12 10.45 13.88
CA VAL A 155 -0.46 9.12 13.60
C VAL A 155 0.68 8.12 13.54
N THR A 156 0.38 6.85 13.81
CA THR A 156 1.39 5.79 13.82
C THR A 156 0.84 4.45 13.41
N GLN A 157 1.70 3.71 12.73
CA GLN A 157 1.54 2.36 12.21
C GLN A 157 2.46 1.35 12.91
N GLU A 158 3.08 1.75 14.03
CA GLU A 158 3.93 0.88 14.85
C GLU A 158 3.21 -0.42 15.23
N TRP A 159 3.94 -1.54 15.23
CA TRP A 159 3.37 -2.88 15.40
C TRP A 159 2.44 -2.98 16.62
N GLN A 160 2.90 -2.57 17.80
CA GLN A 160 2.07 -2.59 19.00
C GLN A 160 0.87 -1.64 18.90
N GLN A 161 1.06 -0.45 18.32
CA GLN A 161 0.01 0.56 18.20
C GLN A 161 -1.08 0.12 17.22
N ALA A 162 -0.71 -0.51 16.11
CA ALA A 162 -1.61 -1.13 15.15
C ALA A 162 -2.55 -2.16 15.80
N HIS A 163 -2.02 -2.97 16.72
CA HIS A 163 -2.82 -3.96 17.44
C HIS A 163 -3.70 -3.34 18.53
N ILE A 164 -3.28 -2.22 19.13
CA ILE A 164 -4.16 -1.41 19.99
C ILE A 164 -5.30 -0.84 19.15
N GLN A 165 -5.01 -0.26 17.98
CA GLN A 165 -6.00 0.29 17.05
C GLN A 165 -7.05 -0.75 16.64
N TYR A 166 -6.58 -1.96 16.32
CA TYR A 166 -7.42 -3.10 15.94
C TYR A 166 -8.41 -3.49 17.04
N ASP A 167 -8.00 -3.41 18.31
CA ASP A 167 -8.82 -3.70 19.50
C ASP A 167 -9.68 -4.97 19.34
N ASN A 168 -9.04 -6.09 19.01
CA ASN A 168 -9.69 -7.39 18.78
C ASN A 168 -10.85 -7.35 17.77
N GLY A 169 -10.76 -6.47 16.78
CA GLY A 169 -11.72 -6.33 15.69
C GLY A 169 -12.88 -5.39 15.97
N THR A 170 -12.85 -4.63 17.06
CA THR A 170 -13.82 -3.53 17.26
C THR A 170 -13.41 -2.26 16.52
N ASN A 171 -12.11 -2.13 16.19
CA ASN A 171 -11.49 -0.91 15.66
C ASN A 171 -11.68 0.32 16.57
N GLN A 172 -11.84 0.13 17.88
CA GLN A 172 -12.10 1.20 18.86
C GLN A 172 -10.83 1.74 19.55
N GLY A 173 -9.64 1.40 19.04
CA GLY A 173 -8.37 1.77 19.69
C GLY A 173 -7.60 2.92 19.04
N PHE A 174 -8.04 3.47 17.91
CA PHE A 174 -7.31 4.53 17.19
C PHE A 174 -6.95 5.74 18.05
N VAL A 175 -7.91 6.24 18.83
CA VAL A 175 -7.73 7.43 19.67
C VAL A 175 -7.03 7.12 20.99
N ILE A 176 -7.09 5.86 21.43
CA ILE A 176 -6.37 5.39 22.62
C ILE A 176 -4.91 5.08 22.29
N SER A 177 -4.62 4.66 21.06
CA SER A 177 -3.27 4.46 20.56
C SER A 177 -2.50 5.79 20.49
N GLN A 178 -1.21 5.70 20.21
CA GLN A 178 -0.37 6.88 20.01
C GLN A 178 -0.79 7.73 18.78
N SER A 179 -1.67 7.24 17.91
CA SER A 179 -2.26 8.07 16.84
C SER A 179 -3.23 9.12 17.36
N GLY A 180 -3.80 8.92 18.55
CA GLY A 180 -4.69 9.88 19.17
C GLY A 180 -5.87 10.31 18.28
N PRO A 181 -6.48 11.48 18.56
CA PRO A 181 -7.66 11.95 17.83
C PRO A 181 -7.39 12.31 16.36
N SER A 182 -6.15 12.60 15.98
CA SER A 182 -5.80 12.97 14.60
C SER A 182 -6.12 11.84 13.62
N ALA A 183 -6.03 10.58 14.06
CA ALA A 183 -6.40 9.40 13.28
C ALA A 183 -7.80 9.46 12.67
N MET A 184 -8.73 10.20 13.28
CA MET A 184 -10.14 10.26 12.88
C MET A 184 -10.44 11.28 11.77
N GLY A 185 -9.40 11.96 11.25
CA GLY A 185 -9.53 12.87 10.14
C GLY A 185 -9.78 12.16 8.80
N TYR A 186 -10.57 12.76 7.91
CA TYR A 186 -10.74 12.32 6.53
C TYR A 186 -10.73 13.49 5.55
N TRP A 187 -10.41 13.23 4.27
CA TRP A 187 -10.55 14.17 3.16
C TRP A 187 -11.71 13.79 2.25
N THR A 188 -12.14 14.74 1.42
CA THR A 188 -13.29 14.60 0.52
C THR A 188 -12.89 14.90 -0.92
N GLY A 189 -13.80 14.66 -1.86
CA GLY A 189 -13.58 15.00 -3.27
C GLY A 189 -13.51 16.50 -3.57
N GLN A 190 -13.74 17.39 -2.59
CA GLN A 190 -13.39 18.80 -2.74
C GLN A 190 -11.90 19.07 -2.46
N ASP A 191 -11.30 18.28 -1.56
CA ASP A 191 -9.88 18.40 -1.20
C ASP A 191 -9.00 17.63 -2.20
N LEU A 192 -9.50 16.46 -2.62
CA LEU A 192 -8.84 15.49 -3.49
C LEU A 192 -9.71 15.18 -4.73
N PRO A 193 -9.94 16.17 -5.63
CA PRO A 193 -10.85 16.02 -6.76
C PRO A 193 -10.40 14.98 -7.79
N PHE A 194 -9.10 14.79 -7.98
CA PHE A 194 -8.59 13.87 -9.00
C PHE A 194 -8.76 12.41 -8.56
N ILE A 195 -8.36 12.04 -7.34
CA ILE A 195 -8.49 10.63 -6.90
C ILE A 195 -9.96 10.24 -6.73
N TYR A 196 -10.83 11.16 -6.32
CA TYR A 196 -12.28 10.92 -6.27
C TYR A 196 -12.89 10.75 -7.65
N ALA A 197 -12.47 11.54 -8.64
CA ALA A 197 -12.92 11.36 -10.01
C ALA A 197 -12.41 10.04 -10.61
N LEU A 198 -11.16 9.66 -10.30
CA LEU A 198 -10.59 8.39 -10.70
C LEU A 198 -11.38 7.22 -10.12
N ALA A 199 -11.68 7.24 -8.81
CA ALA A 199 -12.48 6.23 -8.12
C ALA A 199 -13.95 6.17 -8.60
N ASN A 200 -14.50 7.28 -9.09
CA ASN A 200 -15.83 7.31 -9.72
C ASN A 200 -15.82 6.79 -11.16
N THR A 201 -14.68 6.84 -11.84
CA THR A 201 -14.56 6.42 -13.24
C THR A 201 -14.19 4.94 -13.35
N PHE A 202 -13.15 4.53 -12.63
CA PHE A 202 -12.54 3.21 -12.67
C PHE A 202 -13.00 2.32 -11.50
N PRO A 203 -12.83 1.00 -11.60
CA PRO A 203 -13.21 0.10 -10.52
C PRO A 203 -12.28 0.25 -9.31
N ILE A 204 -12.87 0.12 -8.12
CA ILE A 204 -12.17 0.20 -6.83
C ILE A 204 -12.36 -1.08 -6.02
N GLY A 205 -11.41 -1.38 -5.13
CA GLY A 205 -11.52 -2.47 -4.17
C GLY A 205 -11.82 -1.91 -2.78
N ASP A 206 -13.00 -2.17 -2.22
CA ASP A 206 -13.37 -1.68 -0.88
C ASP A 206 -13.08 -2.69 0.25
N ARG A 207 -12.44 -3.80 -0.13
CA ARG A 207 -11.87 -4.85 0.74
C ARG A 207 -10.42 -5.12 0.36
N TYR A 208 -9.68 -4.07 -0.01
CA TYR A 208 -8.23 -4.12 -0.21
C TYR A 208 -7.54 -3.71 1.08
N PHE A 209 -6.79 -4.64 1.67
CA PHE A 209 -6.14 -4.47 2.97
C PHE A 209 -4.63 -4.37 2.81
N ALA A 210 -3.97 -3.65 3.71
CA ALA A 210 -2.54 -3.83 3.91
C ALA A 210 -2.26 -5.32 4.22
N SER A 211 -1.06 -5.82 3.90
CA SER A 211 -0.77 -7.25 4.05
C SER A 211 -0.56 -7.67 5.51
N LEU A 212 -0.20 -6.74 6.38
CA LEU A 212 -0.12 -6.94 7.83
C LEU A 212 -0.43 -5.67 8.62
N LEU A 213 -0.67 -5.82 9.92
CA LEU A 213 -0.73 -4.73 10.88
C LEU A 213 0.70 -4.28 11.25
N GLY A 214 1.27 -3.34 10.51
CA GLY A 214 2.64 -2.85 10.71
C GLY A 214 3.05 -1.86 9.62
N GLN A 215 4.34 -1.53 9.59
CA GLN A 215 4.83 -0.35 8.87
C GLN A 215 4.96 -0.50 7.34
N THR A 216 5.52 0.52 6.69
CA THR A 216 5.67 0.68 5.25
C THR A 216 6.44 -0.47 4.61
N PHE A 217 7.68 -0.73 5.03
CA PHE A 217 8.58 -1.71 4.44
C PHE A 217 8.08 -3.15 4.54
N PRO A 218 7.57 -3.66 5.68
CA PRO A 218 7.02 -5.00 5.70
C PRO A 218 5.87 -5.14 4.70
N ASN A 219 4.99 -4.15 4.58
CA ASN A 219 3.89 -4.16 3.61
C ASN A 219 4.36 -4.07 2.14
N ARG A 220 5.27 -3.14 1.81
CA ARG A 220 5.92 -3.06 0.48
C ARG A 220 6.67 -4.35 0.14
N ARG A 221 7.20 -5.06 1.14
CA ARG A 221 7.86 -6.34 0.95
C ARG A 221 6.88 -7.45 0.56
N TYR A 222 5.65 -7.46 1.09
CA TYR A 222 4.60 -8.36 0.58
C TYR A 222 4.29 -8.10 -0.90
N LEU A 223 4.29 -6.84 -1.35
CA LEU A 223 4.06 -6.49 -2.76
C LEU A 223 5.08 -7.14 -3.71
N ILE A 224 6.36 -7.23 -3.30
CA ILE A 224 7.44 -7.70 -4.18
C ILE A 224 7.90 -9.13 -3.90
N ALA A 225 7.62 -9.68 -2.72
CA ALA A 225 8.15 -10.97 -2.25
C ALA A 225 7.10 -11.92 -1.65
N GLY A 226 5.85 -11.49 -1.48
CA GLY A 226 4.77 -12.31 -0.93
C GLY A 226 4.90 -12.62 0.57
N THR A 227 5.87 -12.01 1.26
CA THR A 227 6.13 -12.16 2.70
C THR A 227 6.94 -10.97 3.22
N SER A 228 6.79 -10.61 4.50
CA SER A 228 7.72 -9.69 5.19
C SER A 228 8.97 -10.40 5.71
N ALA A 229 9.03 -11.74 5.65
CA ALA A 229 10.04 -12.61 6.26
C ALA A 229 10.36 -12.25 7.71
N GLY A 230 9.33 -12.02 8.51
CA GLY A 230 9.44 -11.68 9.93
C GLY A 230 9.40 -10.20 10.22
N MET A 231 9.63 -9.31 9.25
CA MET A 231 9.66 -7.87 9.49
C MET A 231 8.29 -7.33 9.94
N THR A 232 8.30 -6.44 10.94
CA THR A 232 7.13 -5.70 11.44
C THR A 232 7.30 -4.18 11.44
N ASP A 233 8.54 -3.70 11.31
CA ASP A 233 8.92 -2.29 11.29
C ASP A 233 9.82 -1.96 10.08
N ASP A 234 10.13 -0.68 9.90
CA ASP A 234 10.89 -0.15 8.77
C ASP A 234 12.42 -0.22 8.99
N PHE A 235 12.91 -0.23 10.22
CA PHE A 235 14.33 0.04 10.46
C PHE A 235 15.02 -0.76 11.57
N GLU A 236 14.40 -1.78 12.18
CA GLU A 236 15.07 -2.52 13.25
C GLU A 236 14.77 -4.02 13.23
N ASP A 237 15.82 -4.82 13.05
CA ASP A 237 15.88 -6.03 13.86
C ASP A 237 16.13 -5.57 15.29
N SER A 238 15.13 -5.68 16.18
CA SER A 238 15.25 -5.39 17.62
C SER A 238 16.39 -6.15 18.32
N LEU A 239 17.04 -7.10 17.63
CA LEU A 239 18.22 -7.83 18.05
C LEU A 239 19.55 -7.24 17.52
N ASN A 240 19.53 -6.12 16.80
CA ASN A 240 20.70 -5.40 16.29
C ASN A 240 21.62 -6.26 15.39
N THR A 241 21.08 -7.28 14.71
CA THR A 241 21.90 -8.27 13.98
C THR A 241 22.12 -7.96 12.50
N LEU A 242 21.43 -6.95 11.93
CA LEU A 242 21.51 -6.64 10.49
C LEU A 242 21.76 -5.14 10.20
N PRO A 243 22.50 -4.79 9.13
CA PRO A 243 22.74 -3.40 8.75
C PRO A 243 21.45 -2.63 8.43
N GLN A 244 21.42 -1.36 8.83
CA GLN A 244 20.33 -0.38 8.67
C GLN A 244 19.90 -0.06 7.22
N TRP A 245 20.49 -0.71 6.21
CA TRP A 245 20.25 -0.45 4.79
C TRP A 245 20.26 -1.77 3.99
N GLY A 246 19.22 -1.99 3.16
CA GLY A 246 19.04 -3.18 2.33
C GLY A 246 18.22 -4.28 3.01
N THR A 247 16.99 -3.97 3.42
CA THR A 247 16.12 -4.75 4.32
C THR A 247 15.73 -6.16 3.83
N LEU A 248 16.06 -6.53 2.60
CA LEU A 248 16.11 -7.94 2.16
C LEU A 248 17.34 -8.72 2.66
N VAL A 249 18.09 -8.23 3.66
CA VAL A 249 19.24 -8.97 4.25
C VAL A 249 18.82 -10.37 4.73
N MET A 250 17.59 -10.52 5.22
CA MET A 250 16.93 -11.83 5.33
C MET A 250 16.27 -12.14 3.99
N PRO A 251 16.81 -13.02 3.13
CA PRO A 251 16.21 -13.27 1.83
C PRO A 251 14.82 -13.89 1.99
N ALA A 252 13.84 -13.40 1.23
CA ALA A 252 12.55 -14.08 1.14
C ALA A 252 12.78 -15.52 0.64
N PRO A 253 12.08 -16.54 1.18
CA PRO A 253 12.39 -17.95 0.91
C PRO A 253 12.44 -18.35 -0.57
N ARG A 254 11.74 -17.60 -1.44
CA ARG A 254 11.69 -17.86 -2.89
C ARG A 254 12.12 -16.65 -3.75
N GLY A 255 12.77 -15.66 -3.16
CA GLY A 255 13.17 -14.42 -3.83
C GLY A 255 12.00 -13.45 -4.05
N THR A 256 12.17 -12.54 -4.99
CA THR A 256 11.20 -11.50 -5.38
C THR A 256 10.54 -11.81 -6.72
N ILE A 257 9.51 -11.02 -7.06
CA ILE A 257 8.91 -11.06 -8.39
C ILE A 257 9.89 -10.65 -9.49
N PHE A 258 10.83 -9.75 -9.19
CA PHE A 258 11.86 -9.31 -10.13
C PHE A 258 12.85 -10.45 -10.49
N ASP A 259 13.13 -11.34 -9.54
CA ASP A 259 13.89 -12.56 -9.80
C ASP A 259 13.17 -13.47 -10.79
N ARG A 260 11.84 -13.60 -10.66
CA ARG A 260 11.01 -14.37 -11.62
C ARG A 260 11.04 -13.73 -12.99
N PHE A 261 10.92 -12.41 -13.09
CA PHE A 261 10.98 -11.71 -14.37
C PHE A 261 12.32 -11.97 -15.06
N SER A 262 13.42 -11.82 -14.31
CA SER A 262 14.77 -12.09 -14.81
C SER A 262 14.93 -13.56 -15.23
N GLN A 263 14.43 -14.51 -14.44
CA GLN A 263 14.49 -15.95 -14.72
C GLN A 263 13.76 -16.33 -16.01
N PHE A 264 12.65 -15.68 -16.32
CA PHE A 264 11.79 -15.99 -17.48
C PHE A 264 11.97 -15.00 -18.65
N ASN A 265 13.05 -14.21 -18.65
CA ASN A 265 13.36 -13.22 -19.68
C ASN A 265 12.26 -12.16 -19.90
N LEU A 266 11.52 -11.84 -18.85
CA LEU A 266 10.55 -10.75 -18.84
C LEU A 266 11.24 -9.44 -18.42
N THR A 267 10.76 -8.34 -18.97
CA THR A 267 11.36 -7.03 -18.72
C THR A 267 10.71 -6.36 -17.52
N TRP A 268 11.53 -5.77 -16.65
CA TRP A 268 11.06 -4.92 -15.58
C TRP A 268 11.95 -3.70 -15.44
N ARG A 269 11.41 -2.66 -14.79
CA ARG A 269 12.12 -1.44 -14.43
C ARG A 269 11.47 -0.81 -13.19
N ASP A 270 12.30 -0.20 -12.37
CA ASP A 270 11.87 0.62 -11.24
C ASP A 270 12.21 2.09 -11.55
N TYR A 271 11.18 2.93 -11.49
CA TYR A 271 11.25 4.34 -11.84
C TYR A 271 11.07 5.18 -10.58
N ALA A 272 12.15 5.76 -10.08
CA ALA A 272 12.16 6.48 -8.83
C ALA A 272 12.24 8.00 -9.04
N THR A 273 11.42 8.76 -8.33
CA THR A 273 11.53 10.23 -8.30
C THR A 273 12.73 10.68 -7.48
N ALA A 274 13.01 10.02 -6.35
CA ALA A 274 14.15 10.32 -5.47
C ALA A 274 15.45 9.59 -5.87
N TYR A 275 15.58 9.18 -7.14
CA TYR A 275 16.70 8.36 -7.64
C TYR A 275 18.09 8.86 -7.19
N PRO A 276 18.99 7.96 -6.74
CA PRO A 276 18.88 6.49 -6.79
C PRO A 276 18.14 5.87 -5.58
N LEU A 277 17.40 6.67 -4.80
CA LEU A 277 16.56 6.17 -3.71
C LEU A 277 15.10 6.10 -4.15
N GLY A 278 14.33 5.29 -3.43
CA GLY A 278 12.88 5.08 -3.60
C GLY A 278 12.42 4.11 -2.51
N ALA A 279 11.15 4.18 -2.10
CA ALA A 279 10.66 3.39 -0.97
C ALA A 279 10.73 1.88 -1.27
N THR A 280 10.37 1.46 -2.48
CA THR A 280 10.55 0.07 -2.93
C THR A 280 12.02 -0.24 -3.18
N ALA A 281 12.75 0.70 -3.81
CA ALA A 281 14.16 0.52 -4.12
C ALA A 281 15.05 0.28 -2.90
N LEU A 282 14.71 0.86 -1.74
CA LEU A 282 15.41 0.64 -0.47
C LEU A 282 15.29 -0.80 0.05
N LEU A 283 14.31 -1.56 -0.45
CA LEU A 283 14.15 -2.97 -0.11
C LEU A 283 15.13 -3.87 -0.88
N TYR A 284 15.67 -3.44 -2.03
CA TYR A 284 16.55 -4.31 -2.82
C TYR A 284 17.80 -4.73 -2.04
N PRO A 285 18.32 -5.96 -2.25
CA PRO A 285 19.54 -6.39 -1.59
C PRO A 285 20.72 -5.47 -1.95
N LEU A 286 21.61 -5.22 -0.99
CA LEU A 286 22.82 -4.43 -1.24
C LEU A 286 23.68 -5.08 -2.34
N ASN A 287 24.09 -4.28 -3.33
CA ASN A 287 24.86 -4.70 -4.51
C ASN A 287 24.11 -5.69 -5.44
N ASP A 288 22.78 -5.63 -5.47
CA ASP A 288 22.00 -6.33 -6.50
C ASP A 288 22.23 -5.67 -7.86
N VAL A 289 23.10 -6.28 -8.67
CA VAL A 289 23.44 -5.81 -10.01
C VAL A 289 22.22 -5.74 -10.93
N GLN A 290 21.23 -6.63 -10.76
CA GLN A 290 20.01 -6.56 -11.57
C GLN A 290 19.20 -5.33 -11.21
N ALA A 291 19.00 -5.06 -9.92
CA ALA A 291 18.32 -3.85 -9.46
C ALA A 291 19.06 -2.57 -9.91
N GLU A 292 20.38 -2.51 -9.73
CA GLU A 292 21.20 -1.36 -10.16
C GLU A 292 21.10 -1.06 -11.66
N LEU A 293 20.93 -2.09 -12.50
CA LEU A 293 20.75 -1.93 -13.95
C LEU A 293 19.31 -1.59 -14.36
N ARG A 294 18.33 -1.84 -13.49
CA ARG A 294 16.89 -1.72 -13.78
C ARG A 294 16.22 -0.59 -13.01
N MET A 295 16.93 0.12 -12.14
CA MET A 295 16.47 1.36 -11.54
C MET A 295 16.82 2.57 -12.41
N THR A 296 15.90 3.53 -12.51
CA THR A 296 16.16 4.79 -13.21
C THR A 296 15.31 5.93 -12.63
N LYS A 297 15.51 7.13 -13.15
CA LYS A 297 14.72 8.32 -12.79
C LYS A 297 13.29 8.23 -13.34
N ILE A 298 12.32 8.76 -12.60
CA ILE A 298 10.91 8.85 -13.04
C ILE A 298 10.72 9.56 -14.38
N GLY A 299 11.61 10.49 -14.76
CA GLY A 299 11.59 11.11 -16.10
C GLY A 299 11.62 10.08 -17.25
N GLN A 300 12.28 8.94 -17.04
CA GLN A 300 12.34 7.86 -18.02
C GLN A 300 11.00 7.12 -18.14
N PHE A 301 10.20 7.03 -17.08
CA PHE A 301 8.86 6.44 -17.15
C PHE A 301 7.99 7.22 -18.14
N PHE A 302 7.97 8.55 -18.03
CA PHE A 302 7.21 9.40 -18.93
C PHE A 302 7.68 9.27 -20.38
N ALA A 303 8.99 9.17 -20.59
CA ALA A 303 9.56 8.94 -21.92
C ALA A 303 9.19 7.56 -22.49
N ASP A 304 9.29 6.51 -21.68
CA ASP A 304 8.98 5.14 -22.08
C ASP A 304 7.47 4.97 -22.38
N ALA A 305 6.62 5.57 -21.54
CA ALA A 305 5.17 5.60 -21.72
C ALA A 305 4.78 6.31 -23.02
N ALA A 306 5.33 7.51 -23.27
CA ALA A 306 5.08 8.27 -24.50
C ALA A 306 5.58 7.53 -25.76
N ALA A 307 6.67 6.77 -25.64
CA ALA A 307 7.24 6.00 -26.74
C ALA A 307 6.56 4.63 -26.97
N GLY A 308 5.69 4.17 -26.06
CA GLY A 308 5.12 2.81 -26.12
C GLY A 308 6.14 1.71 -25.85
N THR A 309 7.10 1.99 -24.97
CA THR A 309 8.26 1.10 -24.69
C THR A 309 8.38 0.73 -23.22
N LEU A 310 7.28 0.85 -22.45
CA LEU A 310 7.24 0.39 -21.07
C LEU A 310 7.65 -1.10 -20.98
N PRO A 311 8.34 -1.52 -19.92
CA PRO A 311 8.63 -2.92 -19.67
C PRO A 311 7.34 -3.70 -19.33
N ASN A 312 7.46 -5.03 -19.17
CA ASN A 312 6.35 -5.86 -18.73
C ASN A 312 5.88 -5.48 -17.32
N LEU A 313 6.81 -5.16 -16.41
CA LEU A 313 6.52 -4.64 -15.08
C LEU A 313 7.23 -3.30 -14.84
N SER A 314 6.46 -2.27 -14.55
CA SER A 314 6.96 -0.93 -14.17
C SER A 314 6.60 -0.66 -12.72
N MET A 315 7.61 -0.56 -11.84
CA MET A 315 7.42 -0.05 -10.48
C MET A 315 7.60 1.47 -10.49
N ILE A 316 6.69 2.19 -9.85
CA ILE A 316 6.74 3.64 -9.71
C ILE A 316 7.01 3.96 -8.25
N ASP A 317 8.19 4.48 -7.97
CA ASP A 317 8.59 4.99 -6.65
C ASP A 317 8.50 6.52 -6.67
N GLU A 318 7.56 7.03 -5.91
CA GLU A 318 7.35 8.45 -5.65
C GLU A 318 8.47 9.06 -4.81
N ASN A 319 8.45 10.38 -4.65
CA ASN A 319 9.34 11.03 -3.71
C ASN A 319 8.76 10.90 -2.29
N PHE A 320 9.28 9.94 -1.52
CA PHE A 320 8.88 9.69 -0.12
C PHE A 320 9.05 10.90 0.81
N SER A 321 9.71 11.99 0.41
CA SER A 321 9.82 13.21 1.22
C SER A 321 8.79 14.29 0.87
N THR A 322 8.07 14.17 -0.25
CA THR A 322 7.20 15.27 -0.75
C THR A 322 5.95 14.85 -1.50
N GLN A 323 5.93 13.66 -2.09
CA GLN A 323 4.89 13.19 -3.00
C GLN A 323 4.19 11.91 -2.53
N SER A 324 4.68 11.23 -1.50
CA SER A 324 4.07 9.99 -1.02
C SER A 324 2.70 10.19 -0.38
N GLN A 325 2.44 11.40 0.13
CA GLN A 325 1.29 11.80 0.98
C GLN A 325 1.44 11.43 2.45
N GLU A 326 2.51 10.74 2.84
CA GLU A 326 2.85 10.49 4.24
C GLU A 326 2.89 11.80 5.06
N ASN A 327 2.41 11.80 6.30
CA ASN A 327 2.54 12.97 7.18
C ASN A 327 4.02 13.33 7.41
N PRO A 328 4.41 14.62 7.43
CA PRO A 328 3.56 15.81 7.42
C PRO A 328 3.31 16.41 6.02
N GLN A 329 3.43 15.62 4.95
CA GLN A 329 3.32 16.13 3.58
C GLN A 329 1.93 16.69 3.27
N ASN A 330 1.84 17.40 2.16
CA ASN A 330 0.59 17.93 1.64
C ASN A 330 -0.02 16.93 0.65
N ILE A 331 -1.19 16.38 0.97
CA ILE A 331 -1.83 15.32 0.19
C ILE A 331 -2.05 15.71 -1.28
N VAL A 332 -2.25 17.01 -1.57
CA VAL A 332 -2.51 17.46 -2.94
C VAL A 332 -1.27 17.36 -3.83
N VAL A 333 -0.07 17.40 -3.25
CA VAL A 333 1.18 17.22 -4.00
C VAL A 333 1.31 15.77 -4.47
N GLY A 334 0.97 14.80 -3.62
CA GLY A 334 0.92 13.40 -4.03
C GLY A 334 -0.24 13.08 -4.97
N GLU A 335 -1.39 13.76 -4.83
CA GLU A 335 -2.48 13.65 -5.80
C GLU A 335 -2.05 14.16 -7.19
N THR A 336 -1.30 15.26 -7.22
CA THR A 336 -0.71 15.80 -8.46
C THR A 336 0.24 14.78 -9.09
N PHE A 337 1.08 14.12 -8.28
CA PHE A 337 1.95 13.05 -8.76
C PHE A 337 1.16 11.89 -9.38
N LEU A 338 0.14 11.36 -8.68
CA LEU A 338 -0.76 10.32 -9.21
C LEU A 338 -1.38 10.73 -10.54
N ARG A 339 -1.84 11.99 -10.66
CA ARG A 339 -2.38 12.53 -11.91
C ARG A 339 -1.36 12.46 -13.04
N THR A 340 -0.10 12.82 -12.80
CA THR A 340 0.93 12.73 -13.86
C THR A 340 1.16 11.30 -14.35
N VAL A 341 1.15 10.32 -13.43
CA VAL A 341 1.31 8.89 -13.77
C VAL A 341 0.13 8.40 -14.60
N VAL A 342 -1.10 8.66 -14.15
CA VAL A 342 -2.33 8.26 -14.84
C VAL A 342 -2.42 8.87 -16.24
N GLN A 343 -2.14 10.17 -16.38
CA GLN A 343 -2.16 10.85 -17.67
C GLN A 343 -1.13 10.29 -18.64
N ALA A 344 0.08 9.95 -18.16
CA ALA A 344 1.12 9.35 -19.00
C ALA A 344 0.71 7.98 -19.55
N ILE A 345 0.03 7.16 -18.74
CA ILE A 345 -0.50 5.87 -19.20
C ILE A 345 -1.67 6.06 -20.17
N GLY A 346 -2.62 6.96 -19.86
CA GLY A 346 -3.74 7.26 -20.75
C GLY A 346 -3.31 7.79 -22.12
N ALA A 347 -2.21 8.54 -22.17
CA ALA A 347 -1.64 9.08 -23.41
C ALA A 347 -0.68 8.12 -24.15
N SER A 348 -0.34 6.98 -23.55
CA SER A 348 0.57 6.00 -24.15
C SER A 348 -0.05 5.36 -25.40
N PRO A 349 0.71 5.12 -26.48
CA PRO A 349 0.22 4.33 -27.61
C PRO A 349 -0.11 2.87 -27.24
N ASN A 350 0.35 2.38 -26.09
CA ASN A 350 0.03 1.06 -25.56
C ASN A 350 -1.03 1.10 -24.44
N TRP A 351 -1.85 2.16 -24.37
CA TRP A 351 -2.99 2.24 -23.44
C TRP A 351 -3.81 0.95 -23.47
N ASP A 352 -4.12 0.44 -24.66
CA ASP A 352 -4.93 -0.75 -24.92
C ASP A 352 -4.32 -2.07 -24.40
N LYS A 353 -3.09 -2.04 -23.86
CA LYS A 353 -2.36 -3.21 -23.33
C LYS A 353 -1.82 -3.01 -21.92
N THR A 354 -2.22 -1.92 -21.27
CA THR A 354 -1.66 -1.52 -19.97
C THR A 354 -2.68 -1.67 -18.84
N VAL A 355 -2.21 -2.18 -17.71
CA VAL A 355 -2.93 -2.12 -16.43
C VAL A 355 -2.09 -1.29 -15.47
N LEU A 356 -2.68 -0.22 -14.93
CA LEU A 356 -2.12 0.55 -13.83
C LEU A 356 -2.89 0.20 -12.55
N VAL A 357 -2.15 -0.20 -11.51
CA VAL A 357 -2.67 -0.40 -10.16
C VAL A 357 -2.16 0.73 -9.29
N ILE A 358 -3.10 1.50 -8.72
CA ILE A 358 -2.81 2.53 -7.71
C ILE A 358 -3.27 1.98 -6.37
N GLN A 359 -2.37 1.94 -5.40
CA GLN A 359 -2.63 1.48 -4.04
C GLN A 359 -1.81 2.27 -3.02
N TYR A 360 -2.07 2.05 -1.73
CA TYR A 360 -1.22 2.51 -0.65
C TYR A 360 -0.61 1.30 0.03
N ASP A 361 0.54 1.48 0.66
CA ASP A 361 1.25 0.43 1.39
C ASP A 361 0.55 0.04 2.71
N GLU A 362 0.15 1.00 3.52
CA GLU A 362 -0.55 0.81 4.78
C GLU A 362 -1.36 2.06 5.17
N TRP A 363 -1.99 2.04 6.34
CA TRP A 363 -3.00 3.01 6.73
C TRP A 363 -2.46 4.25 7.45
N GLY A 364 -1.18 4.29 7.84
CA GLY A 364 -0.49 5.41 8.46
C GLY A 364 -0.86 5.66 9.91
N GLY A 365 -1.69 4.82 10.51
CA GLY A 365 -2.38 5.12 11.77
C GLY A 365 -3.70 5.88 11.60
N TRP A 366 -4.13 6.17 10.37
CA TRP A 366 -5.45 6.73 10.08
C TRP A 366 -6.57 5.71 10.27
N ALA A 367 -7.69 6.15 10.84
CA ALA A 367 -8.74 5.24 11.23
C ALA A 367 -9.47 4.64 10.03
N ASP A 368 -9.83 3.35 10.14
CA ASP A 368 -10.73 2.67 9.21
C ASP A 368 -11.78 1.90 10.01
N HIS A 369 -13.03 1.99 9.61
CA HIS A 369 -14.14 1.41 10.35
C HIS A 369 -14.29 -0.10 10.14
N VAL A 370 -13.60 -0.68 9.15
CA VAL A 370 -13.72 -2.10 8.81
C VAL A 370 -12.60 -2.89 9.47
N PRO A 371 -12.93 -3.90 10.29
CA PRO A 371 -11.92 -4.75 10.90
C PRO A 371 -11.16 -5.56 9.85
N PRO A 372 -9.81 -5.59 9.90
CA PRO A 372 -9.01 -6.52 9.13
C PRO A 372 -9.40 -7.98 9.38
N PRO A 373 -9.72 -8.76 8.32
CA PRO A 373 -10.09 -10.15 8.49
C PRO A 373 -8.87 -11.03 8.80
N VAL A 374 -9.14 -12.26 9.22
CA VAL A 374 -8.12 -13.31 9.34
C VAL A 374 -7.49 -13.61 7.97
N ALA A 375 -6.25 -14.03 7.98
CA ALA A 375 -5.44 -14.23 6.79
C ALA A 375 -4.53 -15.45 6.90
N LEU A 376 -4.08 -15.98 5.74
CA LEU A 376 -3.08 -17.04 5.69
C LEU A 376 -1.71 -16.46 6.00
N ALA A 377 -0.99 -16.96 7.02
CA ALA A 377 0.41 -16.57 7.19
C ALA A 377 1.20 -16.89 5.89
N PRO A 378 2.10 -15.99 5.43
CA PRO A 378 2.76 -16.16 4.14
C PRO A 378 3.73 -17.35 4.11
N ASP A 379 4.31 -17.66 5.27
CA ASP A 379 5.29 -18.71 5.51
C ASP A 379 5.33 -19.06 7.01
N GLY A 380 6.33 -19.84 7.43
CA GLY A 380 6.51 -20.25 8.83
C GLY A 380 7.43 -19.33 9.64
N ILE A 381 7.76 -18.14 9.16
CA ILE A 381 8.64 -17.18 9.85
C ILE A 381 7.78 -16.29 10.75
N PRO A 382 7.98 -16.30 12.08
CA PRO A 382 7.20 -15.47 12.99
C PRO A 382 7.60 -13.99 12.91
N PRO A 383 6.75 -13.07 13.40
CA PRO A 383 7.10 -11.66 13.51
C PRO A 383 8.32 -11.42 14.42
N VAL A 384 9.23 -10.58 13.99
CA VAL A 384 10.36 -10.05 14.76
C VAL A 384 9.89 -8.73 15.34
N VAL A 385 9.62 -8.70 16.63
CA VAL A 385 9.04 -7.54 17.34
C VAL A 385 10.03 -6.98 18.35
N GLU A 386 9.78 -5.78 18.88
CA GLU A 386 10.65 -5.21 19.92
C GLU A 386 10.68 -6.07 21.19
N LEU A 387 11.76 -5.95 21.97
CA LEU A 387 11.94 -6.73 23.19
C LEU A 387 10.83 -6.41 24.21
N GLY A 388 10.00 -7.41 24.48
CA GLY A 388 8.88 -7.29 25.43
C GLY A 388 7.53 -7.02 24.76
N GLU A 389 7.50 -6.83 23.44
CA GLU A 389 6.27 -6.77 22.68
C GLU A 389 5.68 -8.16 22.39
N SER A 390 4.37 -8.20 22.14
CA SER A 390 3.65 -9.40 21.76
C SER A 390 3.77 -9.64 20.25
N GLN A 391 3.91 -10.91 19.84
CA GLN A 391 3.77 -11.31 18.43
C GLN A 391 2.28 -11.44 18.01
N TYR A 392 1.35 -11.23 18.94
CA TYR A 392 -0.11 -11.32 18.73
C TYR A 392 -0.51 -12.64 18.04
N ASP A 393 -1.29 -12.58 16.95
CA ASP A 393 -1.67 -13.73 16.13
C ASP A 393 -0.68 -13.98 14.98
N GLY A 394 0.53 -13.44 15.05
CA GLY A 394 1.56 -13.62 14.04
C GLY A 394 1.24 -12.84 12.77
N PHE A 395 1.38 -13.50 11.61
CA PHE A 395 0.98 -12.95 10.31
C PHE A 395 -0.37 -13.51 9.82
N HIS A 396 -1.22 -13.97 10.75
CA HIS A 396 -2.55 -14.52 10.46
C HIS A 396 -3.65 -13.47 10.33
N ARG A 397 -3.30 -12.21 10.11
CA ARG A 397 -4.24 -11.10 9.95
C ARG A 397 -3.78 -10.16 8.85
N TYR A 398 -4.73 -9.61 8.10
CA TYR A 398 -4.46 -8.48 7.21
C TYR A 398 -4.25 -7.19 8.04
N GLY A 399 -3.69 -6.15 7.44
CA GLY A 399 -3.72 -4.81 8.03
C GLY A 399 -5.04 -4.09 7.74
N PHE A 400 -5.15 -2.81 8.11
CA PHE A 400 -6.33 -2.00 7.78
C PHE A 400 -6.49 -1.79 6.28
N ARG A 401 -7.71 -1.44 5.86
CA ARG A 401 -7.99 -1.16 4.46
C ARG A 401 -7.22 0.04 3.98
N VAL A 402 -6.76 -0.03 2.74
CA VAL A 402 -6.07 1.04 2.02
C VAL A 402 -6.79 1.30 0.69
N PRO A 403 -6.71 2.51 0.13
CA PRO A 403 -7.28 2.78 -1.18
C PRO A 403 -6.65 1.88 -2.26
N MET A 404 -7.47 1.35 -3.16
CA MET A 404 -7.00 0.66 -4.37
C MET A 404 -7.92 0.95 -5.55
N ILE A 405 -7.32 1.35 -6.67
CA ILE A 405 -8.00 1.68 -7.93
C ILE A 405 -7.24 1.02 -9.08
N LEU A 406 -7.97 0.32 -9.98
CA LEU A 406 -7.38 -0.26 -11.18
C LEU A 406 -7.77 0.54 -12.43
N VAL A 407 -6.77 1.05 -13.14
CA VAL A 407 -6.92 1.85 -14.36
C VAL A 407 -6.49 1.03 -15.56
N SER A 408 -7.40 0.78 -16.50
CA SER A 408 -7.12 0.02 -17.72
C SER A 408 -8.17 0.30 -18.80
N PRO A 409 -7.85 0.20 -20.11
CA PRO A 409 -8.81 0.17 -21.21
C PRO A 409 -9.96 -0.81 -20.98
N TYR A 410 -9.67 -1.96 -20.36
CA TYR A 410 -10.62 -3.05 -20.15
C TYR A 410 -11.10 -3.14 -18.70
N ALA A 411 -10.89 -2.11 -17.88
CA ALA A 411 -11.43 -2.09 -16.53
C ALA A 411 -12.98 -2.13 -16.58
N LYS A 412 -13.61 -2.76 -15.58
CA LYS A 412 -15.08 -2.79 -15.45
C LYS A 412 -15.62 -1.39 -15.15
N GLN A 413 -16.70 -0.99 -15.83
CA GLN A 413 -17.42 0.24 -15.52
C GLN A 413 -18.30 0.10 -14.27
N ASN A 414 -18.42 1.19 -13.50
CA ASN A 414 -19.33 1.29 -12.35
C ASN A 414 -19.21 0.12 -11.37
N TYR A 415 -17.99 -0.36 -11.15
CA TYR A 415 -17.74 -1.59 -10.39
C TYR A 415 -16.98 -1.30 -9.10
N VAL A 416 -17.42 -1.96 -8.03
CA VAL A 416 -16.70 -2.04 -6.76
C VAL A 416 -16.51 -3.52 -6.49
N SER A 417 -15.25 -3.95 -6.34
CA SER A 417 -14.98 -5.32 -5.94
C SER A 417 -15.03 -5.44 -4.41
N HIS A 418 -15.75 -6.45 -3.95
CA HIS A 418 -15.92 -6.77 -2.53
C HIS A 418 -15.17 -8.05 -2.12
N LEU A 419 -14.39 -8.65 -3.03
CA LEU A 419 -13.50 -9.75 -2.66
C LEU A 419 -12.38 -9.22 -1.77
N VAL A 420 -11.85 -10.06 -0.88
CA VAL A 420 -10.72 -9.70 -0.03
C VAL A 420 -9.42 -9.76 -0.84
N TYR A 421 -8.66 -8.68 -0.78
CA TYR A 421 -7.36 -8.49 -1.42
C TYR A 421 -6.32 -7.96 -0.43
N ASP A 422 -5.05 -8.20 -0.72
CA ASP A 422 -3.91 -7.49 -0.14
C ASP A 422 -2.82 -7.25 -1.21
N HIS A 423 -1.63 -6.79 -0.82
CA HIS A 423 -0.53 -6.53 -1.76
C HIS A 423 -0.12 -7.78 -2.55
N THR A 424 -0.36 -8.98 -2.01
CA THR A 424 -0.08 -10.23 -2.72
C THR A 424 -1.11 -10.56 -3.80
N SER A 425 -2.27 -9.89 -3.83
CA SER A 425 -3.21 -9.95 -4.95
C SER A 425 -2.62 -9.36 -6.23
N VAL A 426 -1.71 -8.39 -6.13
CA VAL A 426 -0.93 -7.87 -7.27
C VAL A 426 -0.01 -8.93 -7.81
N LEU A 427 0.72 -9.64 -6.93
CA LEU A 427 1.56 -10.78 -7.30
C LEU A 427 0.73 -11.86 -7.99
N ALA A 428 -0.43 -12.23 -7.44
CA ALA A 428 -1.32 -13.22 -8.04
C ALA A 428 -1.78 -12.82 -9.46
N MET A 429 -2.06 -11.53 -9.71
CA MET A 429 -2.37 -11.03 -11.06
C MET A 429 -1.17 -11.17 -12.00
N ILE A 430 0.01 -10.72 -11.57
CA ILE A 430 1.25 -10.81 -12.35
C ILE A 430 1.58 -12.27 -12.67
N GLU A 431 1.52 -13.15 -11.68
CA GLU A 431 1.71 -14.59 -11.82
C GLU A 431 0.73 -15.21 -12.80
N ARG A 432 -0.52 -14.74 -12.82
CA ARG A 432 -1.52 -15.17 -13.80
C ARG A 432 -1.19 -14.71 -15.20
N ILE A 433 -0.81 -13.44 -15.40
CA ILE A 433 -0.51 -12.89 -16.73
C ILE A 433 0.62 -13.67 -17.40
N TRP A 434 1.71 -13.96 -16.67
CA TRP A 434 2.90 -14.63 -17.22
C TRP A 434 3.10 -16.07 -16.75
N ASN A 435 2.07 -16.70 -16.16
CA ASN A 435 2.11 -18.06 -15.62
C ASN A 435 3.35 -18.35 -14.76
N LEU A 436 3.67 -17.44 -13.84
CA LEU A 436 4.84 -17.53 -12.98
C LEU A 436 4.51 -18.40 -11.74
N PRO A 437 5.50 -19.13 -11.19
CA PRO A 437 5.35 -19.79 -9.90
C PRO A 437 5.26 -18.78 -8.76
N SER A 438 4.31 -19.00 -7.84
CA SER A 438 4.15 -18.13 -6.67
C SER A 438 5.36 -18.09 -5.73
N LEU A 439 5.51 -17.01 -4.97
CA LEU A 439 6.62 -16.76 -4.05
C LEU A 439 6.35 -17.28 -2.63
N GLY A 440 5.10 -17.31 -2.18
CA GLY A 440 4.70 -17.70 -0.83
C GLY A 440 3.40 -18.50 -0.78
N LEU A 441 2.86 -18.67 0.43
CA LEU A 441 1.52 -19.24 0.63
C LEU A 441 0.44 -18.17 0.40
N ARG A 442 0.73 -16.92 0.76
CA ARG A 442 -0.20 -15.78 0.67
C ARG A 442 -0.59 -15.49 -0.79
N ASP A 443 0.39 -15.23 -1.65
CA ASP A 443 0.18 -14.96 -3.08
C ASP A 443 -0.43 -16.15 -3.85
N ALA A 444 0.00 -17.39 -3.53
CA ALA A 444 -0.55 -18.62 -4.13
C ALA A 444 -2.08 -18.72 -3.96
N ASN A 445 -2.59 -18.16 -2.87
CA ASN A 445 -3.98 -18.26 -2.46
C ASN A 445 -4.74 -16.93 -2.53
N ALA A 446 -4.08 -15.81 -2.79
CA ALA A 446 -4.72 -14.50 -2.93
C ALA A 446 -5.78 -14.50 -4.06
N ASN A 447 -6.78 -13.65 -3.93
CA ASN A 447 -7.64 -13.31 -5.07
C ASN A 447 -6.83 -12.42 -6.01
N ASP A 448 -6.80 -12.76 -7.30
CA ASP A 448 -6.10 -11.96 -8.30
C ASP A 448 -6.96 -10.75 -8.74
N LEU A 449 -6.31 -9.70 -9.25
CA LEU A 449 -6.99 -8.47 -9.63
C LEU A 449 -7.71 -8.55 -11.00
N MET A 450 -7.79 -9.70 -11.66
CA MET A 450 -8.55 -9.83 -12.90
C MET A 450 -10.06 -9.70 -12.70
N ASP A 451 -10.57 -9.73 -11.46
CA ASP A 451 -11.96 -9.36 -11.17
C ASP A 451 -12.26 -7.90 -11.55
N PHE A 452 -11.27 -7.02 -11.59
CA PHE A 452 -11.45 -5.63 -11.99
C PHE A 452 -11.51 -5.44 -13.51
N ILE A 453 -11.15 -6.47 -14.27
CA ILE A 453 -11.08 -6.45 -15.74
C ILE A 453 -12.37 -7.04 -16.33
N ASP A 454 -12.97 -6.34 -17.28
CA ASP A 454 -13.99 -6.86 -18.16
C ASP A 454 -13.34 -7.80 -19.18
N GLN A 455 -13.40 -9.10 -18.88
CA GLN A 455 -12.79 -10.13 -19.72
C GLN A 455 -13.50 -10.30 -21.07
N ASP A 456 -14.76 -9.90 -21.21
CA ASP A 456 -15.48 -9.98 -22.49
C ASP A 456 -15.07 -8.82 -23.41
N ALA A 457 -14.97 -7.61 -22.85
CA ALA A 457 -14.39 -6.45 -23.52
C ALA A 457 -12.95 -6.74 -23.99
N MET A 458 -12.11 -7.28 -23.09
CA MET A 458 -10.73 -7.65 -23.39
C MET A 458 -10.62 -8.74 -24.46
N ARG A 459 -11.41 -9.83 -24.37
CA ARG A 459 -11.40 -10.91 -25.37
C ARG A 459 -11.89 -10.47 -26.74
N SER A 460 -12.83 -9.52 -26.79
CA SER A 460 -13.35 -8.99 -28.05
C SER A 460 -12.51 -7.86 -28.65
N GLY A 461 -11.46 -7.40 -27.94
CA GLY A 461 -10.61 -6.28 -28.37
C GLY A 461 -11.35 -4.94 -28.41
N LYS A 462 -12.36 -4.77 -27.55
CA LYS A 462 -13.21 -3.57 -27.48
C LYS A 462 -13.03 -2.90 -26.12
N PRO A 463 -12.15 -1.90 -25.99
CA PRO A 463 -11.93 -1.19 -24.74
C PRO A 463 -13.23 -0.60 -24.17
N THR A 464 -13.40 -0.75 -22.87
CA THR A 464 -14.44 -0.13 -22.06
C THR A 464 -14.17 1.36 -21.85
N PHE A 465 -12.89 1.73 -21.81
CA PHE A 465 -12.41 3.10 -21.61
C PHE A 465 -11.47 3.53 -22.73
N SER A 466 -11.62 4.77 -23.17
CA SER A 466 -10.76 5.38 -24.18
C SER A 466 -9.67 6.25 -23.53
N PRO A 467 -8.57 6.55 -24.23
CA PRO A 467 -7.61 7.57 -23.79
C PRO A 467 -8.26 8.91 -23.42
N ALA A 468 -9.33 9.31 -24.11
CA ALA A 468 -10.06 10.54 -23.82
C ALA A 468 -10.69 10.50 -22.41
N THR A 469 -11.16 9.34 -21.96
CA THR A 469 -11.70 9.19 -20.59
C THR A 469 -10.67 9.54 -19.53
N VAL A 470 -9.39 9.19 -19.75
CA VAL A 470 -8.30 9.55 -18.84
C VAL A 470 -7.95 11.04 -18.98
N ALA A 471 -7.87 11.56 -20.21
CA ALA A 471 -7.59 12.97 -20.48
C ALA A 471 -8.63 13.92 -19.86
N ASP A 472 -9.89 13.49 -19.81
CA ASP A 472 -11.03 14.28 -19.29
C ASP A 472 -11.11 14.28 -17.75
N LEU A 473 -10.24 13.52 -17.03
CA LEU A 473 -10.20 13.55 -15.57
C LEU A 473 -9.84 14.97 -15.06
N PRO A 474 -10.50 15.45 -13.99
CA PRO A 474 -10.32 16.81 -13.49
C PRO A 474 -8.91 17.02 -12.94
N PRO A 475 -8.41 18.27 -12.90
CA PRO A 475 -7.16 18.59 -12.21
C PRO A 475 -7.19 18.08 -10.77
N SER A 476 -6.00 17.87 -10.21
CA SER A 476 -5.84 17.67 -8.78
C SER A 476 -6.17 18.96 -8.02
N GLY A 477 -6.23 18.88 -6.70
CA GLY A 477 -6.65 20.00 -5.85
C GLY A 477 -5.67 21.17 -5.76
N GLU A 478 -4.59 21.22 -6.56
CA GLU A 478 -3.50 22.17 -6.38
C GLU A 478 -3.92 23.58 -6.77
N ASN A 479 -3.82 24.49 -5.81
CA ASN A 479 -4.04 25.91 -5.99
C ASN A 479 -3.25 26.69 -4.94
N ALA A 480 -3.25 28.03 -5.06
CA ALA A 480 -2.51 28.88 -4.14
C ALA A 480 -2.87 28.64 -2.65
N THR A 481 -4.13 28.34 -2.35
CA THR A 481 -4.61 28.08 -0.98
C THR A 481 -4.16 26.72 -0.47
N SER A 482 -4.38 25.65 -1.25
CA SER A 482 -4.01 24.28 -0.83
C SER A 482 -2.49 24.12 -0.70
N LEU A 483 -1.69 24.85 -1.48
CA LEU A 483 -0.23 24.84 -1.36
C LEU A 483 0.31 25.76 -0.25
N ALA A 484 -0.40 26.85 0.08
CA ALA A 484 0.07 27.80 1.10
C ALA A 484 0.12 27.19 2.51
N CYS A 485 -0.77 26.25 2.84
CA CYS A 485 -0.81 25.66 4.19
C CYS A 485 0.48 24.93 4.56
N SER A 486 1.28 24.47 3.59
CA SER A 486 2.57 23.80 3.82
C SER A 486 3.60 24.71 4.51
N SER A 487 3.39 26.02 4.48
CA SER A 487 4.27 27.04 5.08
C SER A 487 3.63 27.80 6.25
N GLN A 488 2.36 27.53 6.53
CA GLN A 488 1.60 28.22 7.58
C GLN A 488 1.66 27.47 8.91
N LYS A 489 1.29 28.17 9.99
CA LYS A 489 1.10 27.51 11.29
C LYS A 489 0.02 26.44 11.16
N PRO A 490 0.21 25.26 11.76
CA PRO A 490 -0.76 24.19 11.62
C PRO A 490 -2.11 24.56 12.24
N VAL A 491 -3.17 24.02 11.66
CA VAL A 491 -4.53 24.13 12.23
C VAL A 491 -4.64 23.11 13.37
N PRO A 492 -5.17 23.48 14.56
CA PRO A 492 -5.34 22.52 15.65
C PRO A 492 -6.20 21.32 15.22
N LEU A 493 -5.68 20.11 15.47
CA LEU A 493 -6.37 18.84 15.27
C LEU A 493 -6.56 18.15 16.64
N PRO A 494 -7.75 17.60 16.92
CA PRO A 494 -8.95 17.60 16.09
C PRO A 494 -9.65 18.98 16.14
N PRO A 495 -10.49 19.32 15.14
CA PRO A 495 -11.22 20.59 15.14
C PRO A 495 -12.18 20.69 16.33
N ALA A 496 -12.41 21.91 16.81
CA ALA A 496 -13.30 22.17 17.94
C ALA A 496 -14.73 21.65 17.67
N GLY A 497 -15.31 20.96 18.66
CA GLY A 497 -16.66 20.40 18.56
C GLY A 497 -16.74 18.98 18.00
N SER A 498 -15.64 18.42 17.50
CA SER A 498 -15.59 17.03 17.02
C SER A 498 -15.58 15.96 18.14
N VAL A 499 -15.44 16.38 19.40
CA VAL A 499 -15.49 15.52 20.59
C VAL A 499 -16.83 15.70 21.29
N VAL A 500 -17.53 14.59 21.53
CA VAL A 500 -18.76 14.55 22.32
C VAL A 500 -18.51 13.90 23.68
N SER A 501 -19.16 14.43 24.72
CA SER A 501 -19.01 13.88 26.08
C SER A 501 -19.64 12.49 26.19
N ALA A 502 -19.13 11.65 27.08
CA ALA A 502 -19.68 10.32 27.38
C ALA A 502 -21.20 10.34 27.66
N LYS A 503 -21.69 11.40 28.33
CA LYS A 503 -23.11 11.59 28.65
C LYS A 503 -23.97 11.92 27.42
N ALA A 504 -23.42 12.71 26.49
CA ALA A 504 -24.13 13.09 25.27
C ALA A 504 -24.23 11.90 24.28
N ALA A 505 -23.17 11.09 24.17
CA ALA A 505 -23.14 9.90 23.33
C ALA A 505 -24.18 8.84 23.76
N ALA A 506 -24.43 8.68 25.06
CA ALA A 506 -25.44 7.76 25.59
C ALA A 506 -26.90 8.21 25.31
N SER A 507 -27.12 9.48 24.93
CA SER A 507 -28.44 10.07 24.69
C SER A 507 -28.80 10.28 23.22
N ALA A 508 -27.87 10.02 22.29
CA ALA A 508 -28.13 10.13 20.86
C ALA A 508 -29.01 8.95 20.38
N PRO A 509 -30.01 9.19 19.51
CA PRO A 509 -30.73 8.10 18.86
C PRO A 509 -29.75 7.28 18.02
N ARG A 510 -29.72 5.96 18.25
CA ARG A 510 -28.90 5.02 17.50
C ARG A 510 -29.50 4.70 16.15
#